data_AF-A0A934C8H5-F1
#
_entry.id   AF-A0A934C8H5-F1
#
_cell.length_a   1.000
_cell.length_b   1.000
_cell.length_c   1.000
_cell.angle_alpha   90.00
_cell.angle_beta   90.00
_cell.angle_gamma   90.00
#
_symmetry.space_group_name_H-M   'P 1'
#
loop_
_entity.id
_entity.type
_entity.pdbx_description
1 polymer ?
#
loop_
_entity_poly.entity_id
_entity_poly.type
_entity_poly.pdbx_seq_one_letter_code
_entity_poly.pdbx_strand_id
1 'polypeptide(L)'
;MYAWTEPYEDEYIKERIEELRTAQKEATTNGKVLVSSYEQFWLPALNDLPDVEFLGRDRYTAPYGKFESVPNVPFHGALWFTPLPGADLPPVLKNLKEWLPGSAMVDMNARTVRIQVEEIEITFTAINVGLNTHELLRDINQELVRANAGVYVYRIEPVEDVSPVQHLYPEGRIPALTNAHTRADVTGFAVLQDRPYQHTLVYVGIAAHKTSVESLWASLIRGKGSCSMRGTSVLADGEVKMLTQPLPEFNVLHAGIICRKALPGKWEAKDDAAYALVFENGDVEAQLQALTLKRLQETLAFPIPDAWARTLWEYALDAEYIQRLVTGGDCRGGVRLDLSKPWQDLVQNLLEQEVLKI
;
A
#
# COMPACT_ATOMS: atom_id res chain seq x y z
N MET A 1 1.20 -9.20 6.27
CA MET A 1 0.00 -8.53 5.73
C MET A 1 -0.83 -9.60 5.06
N TYR A 2 -2.12 -9.71 5.36
CA TYR A 2 -2.96 -10.79 4.83
C TYR A 2 -3.18 -10.56 3.33
N ALA A 3 -2.79 -11.51 2.50
CA ALA A 3 -3.19 -11.53 1.11
C ALA A 3 -4.72 -11.67 1.10
N TRP A 4 -5.44 -10.62 0.70
CA TRP A 4 -6.88 -10.69 0.53
C TRP A 4 -7.16 -11.47 -0.74
N THR A 5 -7.56 -12.74 -0.57
CA THR A 5 -7.80 -13.68 -1.67
C THR A 5 -9.24 -14.16 -1.73
N GLU A 6 -10.06 -13.82 -0.74
CA GLU A 6 -11.44 -14.31 -0.63
C GLU A 6 -12.44 -13.16 -0.77
N PRO A 7 -13.57 -13.35 -1.47
CA PRO A 7 -14.65 -12.37 -1.48
C PRO A 7 -15.04 -11.89 -0.08
N TYR A 8 -15.31 -10.59 0.05
CA TYR A 8 -15.88 -10.03 1.27
C TYR A 8 -17.32 -9.57 0.99
N GLU A 9 -18.26 -10.07 1.78
CA GLU A 9 -19.68 -9.72 1.74
C GLU A 9 -20.13 -9.21 3.11
N ASP A 10 -20.86 -8.10 3.12
CA ASP A 10 -21.53 -7.58 4.30
C ASP A 10 -23.03 -7.83 4.17
N GLU A 11 -23.51 -8.93 4.76
CA GLU A 11 -24.91 -9.34 4.70
C GLU A 11 -25.83 -8.32 5.37
N TYR A 12 -25.38 -7.67 6.44
CA TYR A 12 -26.16 -6.64 7.12
C TYR A 12 -26.41 -5.44 6.19
N ILE A 13 -25.39 -4.98 5.48
CA ILE A 13 -25.54 -3.92 4.46
C ILE A 13 -26.53 -4.34 3.38
N LYS A 14 -26.46 -5.58 2.89
CA LYS A 14 -27.34 -6.09 1.84
C LYS A 14 -28.81 -6.10 2.26
N GLU A 15 -29.13 -6.69 3.40
CA GLU A 15 -30.49 -6.71 3.95
C GLU A 15 -31.00 -5.28 4.14
N ARG A 16 -30.14 -4.41 4.68
CA ARG A 16 -30.49 -3.01 4.92
C ARG A 16 -30.78 -2.23 3.64
N ILE A 17 -30.05 -2.49 2.56
CA ILE A 17 -30.30 -1.89 1.25
C ILE A 17 -31.70 -2.26 0.73
N GLU A 18 -32.08 -3.53 0.86
CA GLU A 18 -33.38 -4.02 0.40
C GLU A 18 -34.55 -3.42 1.19
N GLU A 19 -34.40 -3.29 2.52
CA GLU A 19 -35.36 -2.61 3.37
C GLU A 19 -35.56 -1.15 2.96
N LEU A 20 -34.46 -0.41 2.76
CA LEU A 20 -34.50 0.99 2.36
C LEU A 20 -35.13 1.17 0.98
N ARG A 21 -34.79 0.30 0.03
CA ARG A 21 -35.37 0.32 -1.32
C ARG A 21 -36.88 0.09 -1.28
N THR A 22 -37.34 -0.87 -0.46
CA THR A 22 -38.76 -1.16 -0.29
C THR A 22 -39.50 0.05 0.30
N ALA A 23 -38.93 0.65 1.35
CA ALA A 23 -39.50 1.84 1.98
C ALA A 23 -39.52 3.07 1.05
N GLN A 24 -38.50 3.23 0.20
CA GLN A 24 -38.47 4.28 -0.82
C GLN A 24 -39.56 4.09 -1.88
N LYS A 25 -39.81 2.84 -2.32
CA LYS A 25 -40.90 2.52 -3.26
C LYS A 25 -42.27 2.80 -2.65
N GLU A 26 -42.46 2.45 -1.38
CA GLU A 26 -43.69 2.77 -0.63
C GLU A 26 -43.89 4.28 -0.52
N ALA A 27 -42.85 5.03 -0.14
CA ALA A 27 -42.91 6.49 -0.07
C ALA A 27 -43.29 7.11 -1.44
N THR A 28 -42.64 6.65 -2.51
CA THR A 28 -42.88 7.13 -3.88
C THR A 28 -44.31 6.85 -4.34
N THR A 29 -44.86 5.68 -4.02
CA THR A 29 -46.26 5.31 -4.33
C THR A 29 -47.27 6.24 -3.65
N ASN A 30 -46.90 6.80 -2.50
CA ASN A 30 -47.70 7.77 -1.75
C ASN A 30 -47.40 9.24 -2.12
N GLY A 31 -46.58 9.49 -3.15
CA GLY A 31 -46.15 10.84 -3.56
C GLY A 31 -45.23 11.52 -2.55
N LYS A 32 -44.50 10.73 -1.75
CA LYS A 32 -43.59 11.18 -0.69
C LYS A 32 -42.16 10.73 -0.96
N VAL A 33 -41.23 11.32 -0.24
CA VAL A 33 -39.80 10.96 -0.26
C VAL A 33 -39.39 10.41 1.10
N LEU A 34 -38.62 9.33 1.11
CA LEU A 34 -38.02 8.83 2.35
C LEU A 34 -36.77 9.66 2.70
N VAL A 35 -36.73 10.17 3.92
CA VAL A 35 -35.65 10.99 4.50
C VAL A 35 -35.23 10.37 5.84
N SER A 36 -33.99 10.57 6.24
CA SER A 36 -33.46 10.12 7.54
C SER A 36 -33.13 11.30 8.44
N SER A 37 -33.27 11.17 9.77
CA SER A 37 -32.86 12.21 10.72
C SER A 37 -31.34 12.28 10.97
N TYR A 38 -30.59 11.28 10.52
CA TYR A 38 -29.12 11.21 10.56
C TYR A 38 -28.58 10.59 9.27
N GLU A 39 -27.27 10.65 9.07
CA GLU A 39 -26.61 10.06 7.90
C GLU A 39 -26.91 8.56 7.82
N GLN A 40 -27.62 8.17 6.75
CA GLN A 40 -28.06 6.80 6.53
C GLN A 40 -27.92 6.47 5.05
N PHE A 41 -26.82 5.80 4.69
CA PHE A 41 -26.54 5.36 3.31
C PHE A 41 -26.70 6.53 2.30
N TRP A 42 -27.55 6.36 1.28
CA TRP A 42 -27.85 7.38 0.26
C TRP A 42 -29.07 8.23 0.57
N LEU A 43 -29.73 8.05 1.72
CA LEU A 43 -30.93 8.80 2.03
C LEU A 43 -30.57 10.26 2.32
N PRO A 44 -31.40 11.23 1.88
CA PRO A 44 -31.29 12.60 2.33
C PRO A 44 -31.32 12.65 3.86
N ALA A 45 -30.31 13.26 4.47
CA ALA A 45 -30.30 13.49 5.90
C ALA A 45 -30.96 14.83 6.21
N LEU A 46 -31.88 14.85 7.18
CA LEU A 46 -32.64 16.02 7.58
C LEU A 46 -31.73 17.16 8.06
N ASN A 47 -30.59 16.82 8.69
CA ASN A 47 -29.62 17.80 9.17
C ASN A 47 -28.85 18.53 8.04
N ASP A 48 -28.85 17.96 6.83
CA ASP A 48 -28.17 18.56 5.67
C ASP A 48 -29.12 19.43 4.83
N LEU A 49 -30.41 19.47 5.20
CA LEU A 49 -31.44 20.20 4.48
C LEU A 49 -31.59 21.64 5.05
N PRO A 50 -31.68 22.67 4.19
CA PRO A 50 -31.78 24.05 4.62
C PRO A 50 -33.15 24.37 5.22
N ASP A 51 -33.20 25.31 6.17
CA ASP A 51 -34.44 25.91 6.68
C ASP A 51 -35.46 24.92 7.26
N VAL A 52 -34.98 23.82 7.84
CA VAL A 52 -35.82 22.82 8.51
C VAL A 52 -36.07 23.23 9.97
N GLU A 53 -37.33 23.36 10.34
CA GLU A 53 -37.79 23.69 11.69
C GLU A 53 -38.48 22.50 12.35
N PHE A 54 -38.16 22.24 13.63
CA PHE A 54 -38.79 21.19 14.42
C PHE A 54 -40.10 21.66 15.05
N LEU A 55 -41.18 20.89 14.84
CA LEU A 55 -42.53 21.19 15.34
C LEU A 55 -42.98 20.25 16.48
N GLY A 56 -42.14 19.32 16.92
CA GLY A 56 -42.47 18.33 17.95
C GLY A 56 -43.06 17.02 17.40
N ARG A 57 -42.92 15.92 18.16
CA ARG A 57 -43.44 14.57 17.82
C ARG A 57 -42.99 14.09 16.43
N ASP A 58 -41.70 14.20 16.14
CA ASP A 58 -41.09 13.81 14.86
C ASP A 58 -41.72 14.47 13.63
N ARG A 59 -42.23 15.70 13.81
CA ARG A 59 -42.69 16.56 12.71
C ARG A 59 -41.74 17.70 12.51
N TYR A 60 -41.41 17.94 11.25
CA TYR A 60 -40.59 19.06 10.84
C TYR A 60 -41.26 19.76 9.66
N THR A 61 -40.93 21.04 9.47
CA THR A 61 -41.43 21.82 8.34
C THR A 61 -40.28 22.57 7.70
N ALA A 62 -40.40 22.82 6.40
CA ALA A 62 -39.52 23.69 5.67
C ALA A 62 -40.36 24.53 4.69
N PRO A 63 -39.83 25.64 4.14
CA PRO A 63 -40.54 26.45 3.14
C PRO A 63 -41.01 25.65 1.93
N TYR A 64 -40.37 24.52 1.66
CA TYR A 64 -40.59 23.67 0.49
C TYR A 64 -41.33 22.35 0.78
N GLY A 65 -41.74 22.08 2.03
CA GLY A 65 -42.53 20.89 2.35
C GLY A 65 -42.57 20.52 3.83
N LYS A 66 -43.13 19.34 4.14
CA LYS A 66 -43.32 18.86 5.51
C LYS A 66 -42.71 17.47 5.69
N PHE A 67 -42.19 17.22 6.88
CA PHE A 67 -41.64 15.92 7.28
C PHE A 67 -42.50 15.33 8.40
N GLU A 68 -42.84 14.06 8.29
CA GLU A 68 -43.64 13.34 9.27
C GLU A 68 -43.15 11.91 9.48
N SER A 69 -43.56 11.31 10.60
CA SER A 69 -43.21 9.93 10.94
C SER A 69 -43.78 8.93 9.93
N VAL A 70 -43.02 7.88 9.64
CA VAL A 70 -43.41 6.78 8.74
C VAL A 70 -44.28 5.77 9.51
N PRO A 71 -45.44 5.32 8.97
CA PRO A 71 -46.35 4.40 9.67
C PRO A 71 -45.73 3.04 10.01
N ASN A 72 -44.85 2.53 9.13
CA ASN A 72 -44.10 1.29 9.31
C ASN A 72 -42.61 1.62 9.29
N VAL A 73 -42.11 2.19 10.40
CA VAL A 73 -40.75 2.72 10.53
C VAL A 73 -39.71 1.66 10.10
N PRO A 74 -39.05 1.81 8.93
CA PRO A 74 -38.04 0.86 8.49
C PRO A 74 -36.76 0.94 9.35
N PHE A 75 -36.59 2.05 10.09
CA PHE A 75 -35.52 2.26 11.06
C PHE A 75 -35.78 3.52 11.89
N HIS A 76 -35.20 3.56 13.09
CA HIS A 76 -35.26 4.75 13.94
C HIS A 76 -34.78 5.99 13.18
N GLY A 77 -35.59 7.04 13.13
CA GLY A 77 -35.25 8.28 12.41
C GLY A 77 -35.74 8.37 10.96
N ALA A 78 -36.42 7.35 10.44
CA ALA A 78 -37.06 7.43 9.13
C ALA A 78 -38.25 8.41 9.14
N LEU A 79 -38.30 9.29 8.14
CA LEU A 79 -39.33 10.29 7.95
C LEU A 79 -39.83 10.31 6.50
N TRP A 80 -41.09 10.65 6.31
CA TRP A 80 -41.65 10.97 5.01
C TRP A 80 -41.66 12.46 4.78
N PHE A 81 -41.03 12.90 3.69
CA PHE A 81 -41.11 14.25 3.18
C PHE A 81 -42.23 14.36 2.14
N THR A 82 -43.13 15.32 2.33
CA THR A 82 -44.17 15.69 1.38
C THR A 82 -43.85 17.06 0.78
N PRO A 83 -43.57 17.16 -0.52
CA PRO A 83 -43.23 18.42 -1.17
C PRO A 83 -44.44 19.36 -1.22
N LEU A 84 -44.19 20.66 -1.03
CA LEU A 84 -45.21 21.68 -1.26
C LEU A 84 -45.31 21.96 -2.78
N PRO A 85 -46.51 21.95 -3.38
CA PRO A 85 -46.66 22.20 -4.81
C PRO A 85 -46.09 23.56 -5.23
N GLY A 86 -45.24 23.57 -6.27
CA GLY A 86 -44.63 24.78 -6.82
C GLY A 86 -43.46 25.35 -6.03
N ALA A 87 -43.05 24.72 -4.93
CA ALA A 87 -41.86 25.13 -4.18
C ALA A 87 -40.56 24.61 -4.83
N ASP A 88 -39.49 25.40 -4.70
CA ASP A 88 -38.17 25.01 -5.20
C ASP A 88 -37.48 24.05 -4.22
N LEU A 89 -37.36 22.78 -4.60
CA LEU A 89 -36.78 21.75 -3.74
C LEU A 89 -35.24 21.78 -3.76
N PRO A 90 -34.56 21.51 -2.63
CA PRO A 90 -33.12 21.26 -2.59
C PRO A 90 -32.68 20.16 -3.56
N PRO A 91 -31.48 20.22 -4.16
CA PRO A 91 -31.01 19.25 -5.15
C PRO A 91 -31.07 17.80 -4.68
N VAL A 92 -30.77 17.56 -3.39
CA VAL A 92 -30.78 16.22 -2.76
C VAL A 92 -32.18 15.60 -2.74
N LEU A 93 -33.25 16.41 -2.70
CA LEU A 93 -34.63 15.96 -2.75
C LEU A 93 -35.19 15.88 -4.18
N LYS A 94 -34.54 16.54 -5.15
CA LYS A 94 -34.93 16.51 -6.58
C LYS A 94 -34.36 15.31 -7.32
N ASN A 95 -33.10 14.99 -7.08
CA ASN A 95 -32.32 14.03 -7.87
C ASN A 95 -32.21 12.66 -7.19
N LEU A 96 -33.33 12.20 -6.63
CA LEU A 96 -33.41 10.89 -6.00
C LEU A 96 -33.35 9.81 -7.08
N LYS A 97 -32.33 8.97 -7.00
CA LYS A 97 -32.23 7.76 -7.80
C LYS A 97 -32.77 6.56 -7.03
N GLU A 98 -33.26 5.57 -7.76
CA GLU A 98 -33.35 4.22 -7.21
C GLU A 98 -31.93 3.67 -7.06
N TRP A 99 -31.63 3.13 -5.89
CA TRP A 99 -30.33 2.54 -5.60
C TRP A 99 -30.43 1.02 -5.74
N LEU A 100 -29.55 0.46 -6.56
CA LEU A 100 -29.47 -0.97 -6.80
C LEU A 100 -28.34 -1.59 -5.98
N PRO A 101 -28.56 -2.77 -5.36
CA PRO A 101 -27.48 -3.52 -4.73
C PRO A 101 -26.53 -4.05 -5.80
N GLY A 102 -25.22 -3.88 -5.60
CA GLY A 102 -24.18 -4.33 -6.53
C GLY A 102 -23.05 -5.10 -5.85
N SER A 103 -22.31 -5.85 -6.67
CA SER A 103 -20.99 -6.37 -6.33
C SER A 103 -19.92 -5.61 -7.12
N ALA A 104 -18.70 -5.59 -6.58
CA ALA A 104 -17.57 -4.93 -7.23
C ALA A 104 -16.35 -5.85 -7.33
N MET A 105 -15.68 -5.80 -8.48
CA MET A 105 -14.38 -6.43 -8.68
C MET A 105 -13.28 -5.41 -8.39
N VAL A 106 -12.32 -5.79 -7.56
CA VAL A 106 -11.24 -4.95 -7.06
C VAL A 106 -9.93 -5.45 -7.62
N ASP A 107 -9.36 -4.72 -8.57
CA ASP A 107 -7.98 -4.94 -8.99
C ASP A 107 -7.05 -4.19 -8.04
N MET A 108 -6.45 -4.94 -7.11
CA MET A 108 -5.51 -4.42 -6.12
C MET A 108 -4.21 -3.89 -6.76
N ASN A 109 -3.82 -4.46 -7.90
CA ASN A 109 -2.62 -4.05 -8.61
C ASN A 109 -2.90 -2.80 -9.43
N ALA A 110 -3.95 -2.75 -10.26
CA ALA A 110 -4.31 -1.53 -10.98
C ALA A 110 -4.90 -0.44 -10.07
N ARG A 111 -5.25 -0.78 -8.83
CA ARG A 111 -5.98 0.05 -7.87
C ARG A 111 -7.28 0.57 -8.46
N THR A 112 -8.02 -0.32 -9.10
CA THR A 112 -9.29 -0.01 -9.73
C THR A 112 -10.41 -0.86 -9.18
N VAL A 113 -11.60 -0.28 -9.09
CA VAL A 113 -12.83 -1.00 -8.75
C VAL A 113 -13.75 -0.94 -9.95
N ARG A 114 -14.27 -2.08 -10.37
CA ARG A 114 -15.29 -2.19 -11.42
C ARG A 114 -16.57 -2.71 -10.82
N ILE A 115 -17.65 -1.98 -11.03
CA ILE A 115 -18.99 -2.33 -10.58
C ILE A 115 -19.85 -2.45 -11.82
N GLN A 116 -20.50 -3.61 -11.97
CA GLN A 116 -21.44 -3.84 -13.06
C GLN A 116 -22.77 -4.29 -12.46
N VAL A 117 -23.80 -3.48 -12.64
CA VAL A 117 -25.17 -3.76 -12.18
C VAL A 117 -26.13 -3.43 -13.32
N GLU A 118 -26.80 -4.45 -13.85
CA GLU A 118 -27.69 -4.32 -15.02
C GLU A 118 -26.95 -3.68 -16.21
N GLU A 119 -27.39 -2.49 -16.65
CA GLU A 119 -26.77 -1.71 -17.74
C GLU A 119 -25.77 -0.66 -17.23
N ILE A 120 -25.54 -0.56 -15.91
CA ILE A 120 -24.66 0.41 -15.28
C ILE A 120 -23.27 -0.20 -15.12
N GLU A 121 -22.27 0.42 -15.76
CA GLU A 121 -20.85 0.13 -15.55
C GLU A 121 -20.18 1.33 -14.89
N ILE A 122 -19.61 1.13 -13.70
CA ILE A 122 -18.88 2.16 -12.96
C ILE A 122 -17.46 1.66 -12.73
N THR A 123 -16.48 2.48 -13.09
CA THR A 123 -15.06 2.22 -12.79
C THR A 123 -14.50 3.35 -11.93
N PHE A 124 -13.97 2.99 -10.76
CA PHE A 124 -13.14 3.87 -9.94
C PHE A 124 -11.66 3.54 -10.13
N THR A 125 -10.83 4.56 -10.02
CA THR A 125 -9.36 4.42 -10.06
C THR A 125 -8.78 5.01 -8.77
N ALA A 126 -7.54 4.62 -8.46
CA ALA A 126 -6.80 5.09 -7.29
C ALA A 126 -7.43 4.74 -5.93
N ILE A 127 -8.01 3.54 -5.81
CA ILE A 127 -8.52 3.06 -4.53
C ILE A 127 -7.42 2.86 -3.49
N ASN A 128 -7.77 3.03 -2.21
CA ASN A 128 -6.84 2.83 -1.11
C ASN A 128 -6.72 1.35 -0.73
N VAL A 129 -5.85 0.63 -1.41
CA VAL A 129 -5.54 -0.79 -1.17
C VAL A 129 -4.90 -1.09 0.19
N GLY A 130 -4.58 -0.05 0.99
CA GLY A 130 -4.06 -0.20 2.35
C GLY A 130 -5.14 -0.28 3.43
N LEU A 131 -6.41 -0.07 3.09
CA LEU A 131 -7.55 -0.26 4.00
C LEU A 131 -7.87 -1.75 4.16
N ASN A 132 -8.49 -2.13 5.29
CA ASN A 132 -9.07 -3.46 5.40
C ASN A 132 -10.34 -3.57 4.52
N THR A 133 -10.82 -4.79 4.27
CA THR A 133 -11.92 -5.04 3.31
C THR A 133 -13.22 -4.30 3.67
N HIS A 134 -13.59 -4.24 4.94
CA HIS A 134 -14.75 -3.51 5.43
C HIS A 134 -14.59 -1.98 5.23
N GLU A 135 -13.43 -1.43 5.57
CA GLU A 135 -13.12 -0.02 5.37
C GLU A 135 -13.08 0.35 3.89
N LEU A 136 -12.53 -0.51 3.03
CA LEU A 136 -12.51 -0.33 1.59
C LEU A 136 -13.93 -0.35 1.01
N LEU A 137 -14.78 -1.29 1.43
CA LEU A 137 -16.20 -1.34 1.03
C LEU A 137 -16.93 -0.05 1.42
N ARG A 138 -16.67 0.46 2.64
CA ARG A 138 -17.25 1.72 3.11
C ARG A 138 -16.78 2.92 2.28
N ASP A 139 -15.48 2.99 1.98
CA ASP A 139 -14.87 4.06 1.17
C ASP A 139 -15.46 4.09 -0.25
N ILE A 140 -15.55 2.91 -0.90
CA ILE A 140 -16.19 2.75 -2.23
C ILE A 140 -17.62 3.29 -2.21
N ASN A 141 -18.40 2.92 -1.18
CA ASN A 141 -19.80 3.34 -1.06
C ASN A 141 -19.97 4.84 -0.79
N GLN A 142 -19.09 5.45 0.01
CA GLN A 142 -19.10 6.89 0.22
C GLN A 142 -18.88 7.65 -1.10
N GLU A 143 -17.96 7.19 -1.93
CA GLU A 143 -17.72 7.79 -3.25
C GLU A 143 -18.88 7.54 -4.23
N LEU A 144 -19.54 6.38 -4.19
CA LEU A 144 -20.77 6.12 -4.96
C LEU A 144 -21.91 7.05 -4.58
N VAL A 145 -22.13 7.28 -3.27
CA VAL A 145 -23.11 8.23 -2.73
C VAL A 145 -22.80 9.64 -3.18
N ARG A 146 -21.53 10.07 -3.03
CA ARG A 146 -21.06 11.39 -3.45
C ARG A 146 -21.25 11.63 -4.95
N ALA A 147 -20.99 10.62 -5.78
CA ALA A 147 -21.19 10.69 -7.23
C ALA A 147 -22.67 10.55 -7.65
N ASN A 148 -23.58 10.27 -6.71
CA ASN A 148 -24.98 9.90 -6.95
C ASN A 148 -25.09 8.80 -8.03
N ALA A 149 -24.31 7.74 -7.87
CA ALA A 149 -24.14 6.68 -8.86
C ALA A 149 -25.39 5.80 -9.04
N GLY A 150 -26.26 5.71 -8.01
CA GLY A 150 -27.45 4.86 -8.03
C GLY A 150 -27.15 3.37 -7.82
N VAL A 151 -25.96 3.03 -7.35
CA VAL A 151 -25.53 1.67 -7.01
C VAL A 151 -24.87 1.70 -5.64
N TYR A 152 -25.22 0.74 -4.78
CA TYR A 152 -24.56 0.55 -3.50
C TYR A 152 -23.96 -0.86 -3.44
N VAL A 153 -22.68 -0.95 -3.11
CA VAL A 153 -21.92 -2.20 -3.13
C VAL A 153 -22.04 -2.88 -1.76
N TYR A 154 -22.43 -4.15 -1.74
CA TYR A 154 -22.48 -4.96 -0.52
C TYR A 154 -21.43 -6.08 -0.52
N ARG A 155 -20.79 -6.33 -1.67
CA ARG A 155 -19.79 -7.38 -1.88
C ARG A 155 -18.65 -6.90 -2.75
N ILE A 156 -17.42 -7.13 -2.30
CA ILE A 156 -16.20 -6.85 -3.06
C ILE A 156 -15.39 -8.13 -3.26
N GLU A 157 -14.79 -8.28 -4.43
CA GLU A 157 -14.01 -9.46 -4.81
C GLU A 157 -12.66 -9.05 -5.39
N PRO A 158 -11.53 -9.64 -4.96
CA PRO A 158 -10.25 -9.36 -5.59
C PRO A 158 -10.21 -9.97 -6.99
N VAL A 159 -9.65 -9.25 -7.95
CA VAL A 159 -9.34 -9.80 -9.27
C VAL A 159 -8.13 -10.74 -9.11
N GLU A 160 -8.32 -12.02 -9.41
CA GLU A 160 -7.25 -13.03 -9.35
C GLU A 160 -6.23 -12.89 -10.50
N ASP A 161 -6.61 -12.21 -11.59
CA ASP A 161 -5.77 -12.07 -12.77
C ASP A 161 -4.51 -11.23 -12.52
N VAL A 162 -3.44 -11.62 -13.21
CA VAL A 162 -2.17 -10.88 -13.28
C VAL A 162 -2.47 -9.53 -13.95
N SER A 163 -2.74 -8.52 -13.14
CA SER A 163 -2.88 -7.16 -13.63
C SER A 163 -1.64 -6.79 -14.45
N PRO A 164 -1.81 -6.15 -15.63
CA PRO A 164 -0.67 -5.75 -16.47
C PRO A 164 0.22 -4.71 -15.79
N VAL A 165 -0.26 -4.09 -14.70
CA VAL A 165 0.45 -3.07 -13.94
C VAL A 165 1.15 -3.72 -12.75
N GLN A 166 2.45 -4.00 -12.89
CA GLN A 166 3.29 -4.37 -11.76
C GLN A 166 3.82 -3.12 -11.06
N HIS A 167 3.31 -2.82 -9.87
CA HIS A 167 3.87 -1.76 -9.04
C HIS A 167 5.11 -2.25 -8.28
N LEU A 168 6.14 -1.39 -8.21
CA LEU A 168 7.32 -1.62 -7.36
C LEU A 168 6.93 -1.76 -5.88
N TYR A 169 5.90 -1.01 -5.46
CA TYR A 169 5.28 -1.10 -4.14
C TYR A 169 3.81 -1.50 -4.31
N PRO A 170 3.44 -2.77 -4.03
CA PRO A 170 2.07 -3.25 -4.20
C PRO A 170 1.03 -2.40 -3.47
N GLU A 171 1.34 -1.97 -2.24
CA GLU A 171 0.46 -1.12 -1.42
C GLU A 171 0.35 0.33 -1.91
N GLY A 172 1.18 0.74 -2.87
CA GLY A 172 1.24 2.12 -3.34
C GLY A 172 1.85 3.14 -2.40
N ARG A 173 2.26 2.73 -1.20
CA ARG A 173 3.03 3.54 -0.28
C ARG A 173 4.49 3.59 -0.73
N ILE A 174 4.77 4.51 -1.64
CA ILE A 174 6.13 4.76 -2.13
C ILE A 174 6.94 5.39 -1.00
N PRO A 175 8.01 4.74 -0.50
CA PRO A 175 8.89 5.34 0.49
C PRO A 175 9.58 6.58 -0.08
N ALA A 176 9.93 7.51 0.79
CA ALA A 176 10.67 8.69 0.42
C ALA A 176 12.04 8.70 1.12
N LEU A 177 13.06 9.10 0.39
CA LEU A 177 14.35 9.49 0.94
C LEU A 177 14.37 11.01 1.05
N THR A 178 14.61 11.53 2.24
CA THR A 178 14.59 12.98 2.49
C THR A 178 15.88 13.43 3.18
N ASN A 179 16.22 14.68 2.99
CA ASN A 179 17.17 15.40 3.84
C ASN A 179 16.54 16.76 4.23
N ALA A 180 17.33 17.67 4.81
CA ALA A 180 16.84 18.99 5.23
C ALA A 180 16.35 19.90 4.07
N HIS A 181 16.67 19.58 2.82
CA HIS A 181 16.44 20.45 1.67
C HIS A 181 15.52 19.85 0.62
N THR A 182 15.43 18.53 0.52
CA THR A 182 14.72 17.87 -0.57
C THR A 182 14.16 16.50 -0.17
N ARG A 183 13.26 16.02 -1.01
CA ARG A 183 12.69 14.67 -1.01
C ARG A 183 12.89 14.03 -2.38
N ALA A 184 13.06 12.71 -2.40
CA ALA A 184 12.95 11.90 -3.60
C ALA A 184 12.11 10.65 -3.30
N ASP A 185 11.35 10.20 -4.30
CA ASP A 185 10.60 8.96 -4.20
C ASP A 185 11.54 7.79 -4.47
N VAL A 186 11.47 6.78 -3.61
CA VAL A 186 12.36 5.62 -3.63
C VAL A 186 11.78 4.59 -4.59
N THR A 187 12.59 4.08 -5.52
CA THR A 187 12.22 2.98 -6.44
C THR A 187 12.60 1.61 -5.87
N GLY A 188 13.61 1.57 -4.99
CA GLY A 188 13.92 0.42 -4.17
C GLY A 188 15.01 0.71 -3.15
N PHE A 189 15.19 -0.17 -2.18
CA PHE A 189 16.16 0.02 -1.11
C PHE A 189 16.63 -1.30 -0.50
N ALA A 190 17.80 -1.26 0.13
CA ALA A 190 18.30 -2.29 1.02
C ALA A 190 18.95 -1.64 2.25
N VAL A 191 18.39 -1.92 3.43
CA VAL A 191 18.87 -1.40 4.71
C VAL A 191 19.09 -2.50 5.72
N LEU A 192 20.15 -2.39 6.51
CA LEU A 192 20.31 -3.19 7.72
C LEU A 192 19.75 -2.38 8.90
N GLN A 193 18.83 -2.97 9.66
CA GLN A 193 18.25 -2.35 10.84
C GLN A 193 19.10 -2.67 12.09
N ASP A 194 20.37 -2.28 12.07
CA ASP A 194 21.34 -2.59 13.12
C ASP A 194 21.25 -1.67 14.35
N ARG A 195 20.70 -0.45 14.19
CA ARG A 195 20.58 0.52 15.30
C ARG A 195 19.19 1.12 15.39
N PRO A 196 18.70 1.47 16.60
CA PRO A 196 17.33 1.95 16.80
C PRO A 196 16.98 3.25 16.07
N TYR A 197 17.93 4.18 15.94
CA TYR A 197 17.69 5.52 15.40
C TYR A 197 18.43 5.82 14.09
N GLN A 198 19.27 4.89 13.65
CA GLN A 198 20.07 5.04 12.44
C GLN A 198 20.27 3.66 11.81
N HIS A 199 19.75 3.48 10.60
CA HIS A 199 19.94 2.24 9.87
C HIS A 199 21.11 2.36 8.89
N THR A 200 21.79 1.25 8.68
CA THR A 200 22.85 1.17 7.67
C THR A 200 22.23 1.00 6.29
N LEU A 201 22.53 1.92 5.38
CA LEU A 201 22.05 1.93 4.00
C LEU A 201 23.06 1.28 3.07
N VAL A 202 22.63 0.23 2.37
CA VAL A 202 23.46 -0.50 1.43
C VAL A 202 23.13 -0.10 0.00
N TYR A 203 21.83 0.09 -0.29
CA TYR A 203 21.35 0.49 -1.61
C TYR A 203 20.10 1.35 -1.49
N VAL A 204 19.98 2.33 -2.38
CA VAL A 204 18.73 3.06 -2.64
C VAL A 204 18.65 3.47 -4.11
N GLY A 205 17.54 3.12 -4.76
CA GLY A 205 17.10 3.69 -6.02
C GLY A 205 16.15 4.86 -5.75
N ILE A 206 16.36 6.01 -6.40
CA ILE A 206 15.51 7.19 -6.24
C ILE A 206 15.14 7.80 -7.60
N ALA A 207 13.92 8.34 -7.72
CA ALA A 207 13.48 9.13 -8.86
C ALA A 207 13.11 10.54 -8.39
N ALA A 208 13.81 11.55 -8.91
CA ALA A 208 13.56 12.95 -8.56
C ALA A 208 14.20 13.93 -9.55
N HIS A 209 13.89 15.22 -9.38
CA HIS A 209 14.58 16.29 -10.10
C HIS A 209 16.11 16.23 -9.88
N LYS A 210 16.90 16.56 -10.90
CA LYS A 210 18.37 16.47 -10.88
C LYS A 210 19.01 17.10 -9.63
N THR A 211 18.58 18.29 -9.24
CA THR A 211 19.12 19.00 -8.06
C THR A 211 18.80 18.27 -6.75
N SER A 212 17.65 17.59 -6.68
CA SER A 212 17.26 16.77 -5.53
C SER A 212 18.14 15.54 -5.41
N VAL A 213 18.40 14.86 -6.53
CA VAL A 213 19.32 13.71 -6.59
C VAL A 213 20.72 14.11 -6.13
N GLU A 214 21.27 15.21 -6.66
CA GLU A 214 22.60 15.70 -6.27
C GLU A 214 22.68 16.07 -4.78
N SER A 215 21.63 16.69 -4.23
CA SER A 215 21.56 17.04 -2.80
C SER A 215 21.55 15.80 -1.91
N LEU A 216 20.72 14.80 -2.22
CA LEU A 216 20.64 13.56 -1.46
C LEU A 216 21.94 12.75 -1.56
N TRP A 217 22.52 12.69 -2.75
CA TRP A 217 23.82 12.06 -2.98
C TRP A 217 24.92 12.70 -2.12
N ALA A 218 25.02 14.03 -2.12
CA ALA A 218 25.99 14.77 -1.31
C ALA A 218 25.80 14.51 0.20
N SER A 219 24.54 14.40 0.65
CA SER A 219 24.21 14.03 2.03
C SER A 219 24.68 12.61 2.39
N LEU A 220 24.54 11.65 1.48
CA LEU A 220 24.95 10.26 1.71
C LEU A 220 26.48 10.11 1.76
N ILE A 221 27.23 10.72 0.83
CA ILE A 221 28.71 10.64 0.83
C ILE A 221 29.31 11.27 2.09
N ARG A 222 28.69 12.33 2.63
CA ARG A 222 29.19 12.99 3.85
C ARG A 222 29.16 12.08 5.08
N GLY A 223 28.40 11.00 5.06
CA GLY A 223 28.42 9.98 6.12
C GLY A 223 27.94 10.48 7.49
N LYS A 224 27.07 11.50 7.54
CA LYS A 224 26.58 12.09 8.80
C LYS A 224 25.14 11.72 9.17
N GLY A 225 24.52 10.76 8.47
CA GLY A 225 23.14 10.36 8.72
C GLY A 225 22.11 11.48 8.49
N SER A 226 22.42 12.44 7.61
CA SER A 226 21.54 13.58 7.33
C SER A 226 20.35 13.24 6.43
N CYS A 227 20.32 12.02 5.90
CA CYS A 227 19.18 11.50 5.16
C CYS A 227 18.30 10.68 6.11
N SER A 228 16.99 10.67 5.87
CA SER A 228 16.06 9.79 6.53
C SER A 228 15.15 9.07 5.54
N MET A 229 14.73 7.87 5.92
CA MET A 229 13.80 7.04 5.18
C MET A 229 12.79 6.46 6.15
N ARG A 230 11.50 6.61 5.85
CA ARG A 230 10.39 6.18 6.75
C ARG A 230 10.50 6.75 8.18
N GLY A 231 11.04 7.96 8.31
CA GLY A 231 11.21 8.64 9.61
C GLY A 231 12.48 8.27 10.38
N THR A 232 13.26 7.28 9.93
CA THR A 232 14.53 6.89 10.58
C THR A 232 15.72 7.42 9.80
N SER A 233 16.77 7.88 10.50
CA SER A 233 18.03 8.29 9.85
C SER A 233 18.66 7.09 9.12
N VAL A 234 19.24 7.33 7.96
CA VAL A 234 19.97 6.33 7.19
C VAL A 234 21.40 6.80 6.93
N LEU A 235 22.34 5.88 7.07
CA LEU A 235 23.77 6.12 6.88
C LEU A 235 24.36 5.09 5.93
N ALA A 236 24.98 5.54 4.84
CA ALA A 236 25.67 4.65 3.93
C ALA A 236 26.83 3.92 4.62
N ASP A 237 27.00 2.62 4.34
CA ASP A 237 28.15 1.86 4.83
C ASP A 237 29.43 2.19 4.04
N GLY A 238 30.07 3.30 4.41
CA GLY A 238 31.32 3.76 3.79
C GLY A 238 31.12 4.42 2.42
N GLU A 239 31.99 4.11 1.48
CA GLU A 239 31.96 4.72 0.15
C GLU A 239 30.77 4.19 -0.66
N VAL A 240 30.05 5.10 -1.30
CA VAL A 240 28.93 4.79 -2.19
C VAL A 240 29.29 5.14 -3.62
N LYS A 241 28.56 4.58 -4.58
CA LYS A 241 28.59 4.94 -6.00
C LYS A 241 27.19 5.26 -6.48
N MET A 242 27.08 6.21 -7.40
CA MET A 242 25.82 6.60 -8.03
C MET A 242 25.88 6.33 -9.53
N LEU A 243 24.82 5.75 -10.06
CA LEU A 243 24.53 5.66 -11.49
C LEU A 243 23.21 6.36 -11.76
N THR A 244 23.12 7.11 -12.85
CA THR A 244 21.93 7.90 -13.19
C THR A 244 21.43 7.58 -14.59
N GLN A 245 20.11 7.52 -14.74
CA GLN A 245 19.41 7.41 -16.02
C GLN A 245 18.41 8.56 -16.13
N PRO A 246 18.40 9.32 -17.25
CA PRO A 246 17.38 10.34 -17.47
C PRO A 246 16.01 9.71 -17.69
N LEU A 247 14.98 10.32 -17.10
CA LEU A 247 13.58 9.95 -17.33
C LEU A 247 12.95 10.85 -18.41
N PRO A 248 11.80 10.46 -19.01
CA PRO A 248 11.12 11.26 -20.04
C PRO A 248 10.72 12.66 -19.56
N GLU A 249 10.48 12.83 -18.27
CA GLU A 249 10.14 14.11 -17.66
C GLU A 249 11.35 15.06 -17.60
N PHE A 250 11.10 16.35 -17.87
CA PHE A 250 12.15 17.35 -17.92
C PHE A 250 12.95 17.44 -16.60
N ASN A 251 14.27 17.26 -16.69
CA ASN A 251 15.21 17.30 -15.57
C ASN A 251 14.94 16.30 -14.44
N VAL A 252 14.20 15.21 -14.70
CA VAL A 252 14.03 14.12 -13.74
C VAL A 252 15.04 13.02 -14.04
N LEU A 253 15.71 12.53 -12.99
CA LEU A 253 16.65 11.43 -13.06
C LEU A 253 16.15 10.28 -12.19
N HIS A 254 16.34 9.06 -12.68
CA HIS A 254 16.41 7.88 -11.85
C HIS A 254 17.87 7.64 -11.46
N ALA A 255 18.15 7.46 -10.18
CA ALA A 255 19.50 7.28 -9.67
C ALA A 255 19.57 6.05 -8.75
N GLY A 256 20.47 5.12 -9.06
CA GLY A 256 20.84 4.01 -8.20
C GLY A 256 22.08 4.37 -7.39
N ILE A 257 21.96 4.41 -6.07
CA ILE A 257 23.04 4.69 -5.13
C ILE A 257 23.34 3.41 -4.35
N ILE A 258 24.57 2.91 -4.44
CA ILE A 258 24.97 1.62 -3.89
C ILE A 258 26.29 1.70 -3.14
N CYS A 259 26.38 1.03 -2.00
CA CYS A 259 27.61 0.86 -1.23
C CYS A 259 28.67 0.11 -2.07
N ARG A 260 29.92 0.59 -2.02
CA ARG A 260 31.07 -0.05 -2.69
C ARG A 260 31.22 -1.51 -2.29
N LYS A 261 31.01 -1.85 -1.02
CA LYS A 261 31.10 -3.22 -0.47
C LYS A 261 30.03 -4.18 -1.05
N ALA A 262 29.00 -3.67 -1.71
CA ALA A 262 28.00 -4.46 -2.41
C ALA A 262 28.34 -4.72 -3.89
N LEU A 263 29.38 -4.08 -4.44
CA LEU A 263 29.75 -4.21 -5.85
C LEU A 263 30.75 -5.36 -6.09
N PRO A 264 30.58 -6.20 -7.12
CA PRO A 264 31.54 -7.25 -7.49
C PRO A 264 32.94 -6.71 -7.75
N GLY A 265 33.96 -7.33 -7.13
CA GLY A 265 35.37 -6.96 -7.34
C GLY A 265 35.74 -5.59 -6.76
N LYS A 266 34.93 -5.06 -5.86
CA LYS A 266 35.17 -3.74 -5.22
C LYS A 266 35.33 -3.84 -3.72
N TRP A 267 35.23 -5.03 -3.13
CA TRP A 267 35.62 -5.24 -1.75
C TRP A 267 37.14 -5.07 -1.57
N GLU A 268 37.56 -4.56 -0.42
CA GLU A 268 38.96 -4.40 -0.03
C GLU A 268 39.22 -5.13 1.29
N ALA A 269 40.45 -5.62 1.50
CA ALA A 269 40.81 -6.39 2.71
C ALA A 269 40.61 -5.66 4.05
N LYS A 270 40.43 -4.34 4.03
CA LYS A 270 40.12 -3.52 5.20
C LYS A 270 38.62 -3.45 5.52
N ASP A 271 37.76 -3.87 4.60
CA ASP A 271 36.32 -3.82 4.76
C ASP A 271 35.88 -4.97 5.68
N ASP A 272 35.14 -4.60 6.72
CA ASP A 272 34.58 -5.47 7.75
C ASP A 272 33.33 -6.24 7.29
N ALA A 273 32.82 -5.93 6.11
CA ALA A 273 31.62 -6.55 5.56
C ALA A 273 31.65 -6.60 4.03
N ALA A 274 30.88 -7.53 3.48
CA ALA A 274 30.49 -7.56 2.08
C ALA A 274 28.97 -7.73 1.97
N TYR A 275 28.38 -7.34 0.85
CA TYR A 275 26.94 -7.46 0.64
C TYR A 275 26.61 -8.18 -0.65
N ALA A 276 25.54 -8.97 -0.60
CA ALA A 276 24.92 -9.57 -1.78
C ALA A 276 23.49 -9.01 -1.91
N LEU A 277 23.16 -8.47 -3.08
CA LEU A 277 21.87 -7.87 -3.39
C LEU A 277 21.27 -8.53 -4.64
N VAL A 278 19.97 -8.77 -4.63
CA VAL A 278 19.21 -9.34 -5.75
C VAL A 278 18.21 -8.29 -6.25
N PHE A 279 18.26 -8.04 -7.56
CA PHE A 279 17.35 -7.12 -8.25
C PHE A 279 16.39 -7.83 -9.22
N GLU A 280 16.74 -9.06 -9.62
CA GLU A 280 15.96 -9.84 -10.59
C GLU A 280 14.73 -10.50 -9.93
N ASN A 281 13.67 -10.67 -10.71
CA ASN A 281 12.51 -11.45 -10.30
C ASN A 281 12.83 -12.96 -10.34
N GLY A 282 12.10 -13.77 -9.58
CA GLY A 282 12.29 -15.23 -9.55
C GLY A 282 12.53 -15.75 -8.13
N ASP A 283 13.24 -16.88 -8.02
CA ASP A 283 13.61 -17.45 -6.72
C ASP A 283 14.73 -16.61 -6.07
N VAL A 284 14.32 -15.64 -5.26
CA VAL A 284 15.21 -14.71 -4.57
C VAL A 284 16.14 -15.43 -3.60
N GLU A 285 15.68 -16.51 -2.97
CA GLU A 285 16.46 -17.23 -1.95
C GLU A 285 17.61 -18.01 -2.61
N ALA A 286 17.33 -18.74 -3.68
CA ALA A 286 18.36 -19.43 -4.46
C ALA A 286 19.40 -18.45 -5.04
N GLN A 287 18.94 -17.29 -5.53
CA GLN A 287 19.83 -16.24 -6.02
C GLN A 287 20.72 -15.65 -4.92
N LEU A 288 20.16 -15.38 -3.74
CA LEU A 288 20.93 -14.89 -2.59
C LEU A 288 21.98 -15.90 -2.14
N GLN A 289 21.64 -17.19 -2.08
CA GLN A 289 22.60 -18.25 -1.74
C GLN A 289 23.77 -18.27 -2.72
N ALA A 290 23.49 -18.28 -4.03
CA ALA A 290 24.51 -18.31 -5.07
C ALA A 290 25.39 -17.04 -5.07
N LEU A 291 24.80 -15.86 -4.91
CA LEU A 291 25.55 -14.60 -4.83
C LEU A 291 26.40 -14.54 -3.57
N THR A 292 25.86 -15.00 -2.44
CA THR A 292 26.59 -15.03 -1.16
C THR A 292 27.83 -15.90 -1.25
N LEU A 293 27.74 -17.08 -1.86
CA LEU A 293 28.91 -17.92 -2.09
C LEU A 293 29.96 -17.20 -2.93
N LYS A 294 29.57 -16.57 -4.05
CA LYS A 294 30.50 -15.78 -4.87
C LYS A 294 31.18 -14.67 -4.09
N ARG A 295 30.46 -14.04 -3.15
CA ARG A 295 31.04 -13.03 -2.25
C ARG A 295 32.00 -13.62 -1.25
N LEU A 296 31.66 -14.74 -0.62
CA LEU A 296 32.60 -15.40 0.28
C LEU A 296 33.86 -15.87 -0.44
N GLN A 297 33.74 -16.38 -1.67
CA GLN A 297 34.89 -16.72 -2.52
C GLN A 297 35.74 -15.49 -2.90
N GLU A 298 35.14 -14.30 -3.01
CA GLU A 298 35.85 -13.03 -3.25
C GLU A 298 36.59 -12.55 -1.98
N THR A 299 36.01 -12.74 -0.80
CA THR A 299 36.47 -12.12 0.45
C THR A 299 37.33 -13.01 1.33
N LEU A 300 37.13 -14.33 1.28
CA LEU A 300 37.87 -15.28 2.13
C LEU A 300 39.16 -15.74 1.43
N ALA A 301 40.20 -15.98 2.24
CA ALA A 301 41.50 -16.41 1.73
C ALA A 301 41.56 -17.89 1.31
N PHE A 302 40.51 -18.67 1.60
CA PHE A 302 40.44 -20.09 1.29
C PHE A 302 39.27 -20.40 0.34
N PRO A 303 39.41 -21.41 -0.54
CA PRO A 303 38.36 -21.77 -1.48
C PRO A 303 37.18 -22.41 -0.76
N ILE A 304 35.96 -22.07 -1.20
CA ILE A 304 34.72 -22.68 -0.71
C ILE A 304 34.10 -23.47 -1.86
N PRO A 305 34.03 -24.82 -1.76
CA PRO A 305 33.33 -25.66 -2.72
C PRO A 305 31.84 -25.29 -2.86
N ASP A 306 31.34 -25.31 -4.10
CA ASP A 306 29.94 -25.01 -4.40
C ASP A 306 28.96 -25.97 -3.69
N ALA A 307 29.39 -27.21 -3.43
CA ALA A 307 28.61 -28.20 -2.69
C ALA A 307 28.31 -27.78 -1.24
N TRP A 308 29.11 -26.89 -0.65
CA TRP A 308 28.94 -26.41 0.72
C TRP A 308 27.95 -25.24 0.81
N ALA A 309 27.52 -24.67 -0.32
CA ALA A 309 26.79 -23.40 -0.36
C ALA A 309 25.55 -23.38 0.53
N ARG A 310 24.70 -24.41 0.41
CA ARG A 310 23.44 -24.49 1.16
C ARG A 310 23.67 -24.65 2.65
N THR A 311 24.53 -25.59 3.02
CA THR A 311 24.86 -25.86 4.43
C THR A 311 25.52 -24.64 5.07
N LEU A 312 26.49 -24.03 4.39
CA LEU A 312 27.14 -22.83 4.90
C LEU A 312 26.15 -21.67 5.04
N TRP A 313 25.24 -21.49 4.09
CA TRP A 313 24.17 -20.49 4.17
C TRP A 313 23.29 -20.67 5.41
N GLU A 314 22.76 -21.88 5.63
CA GLU A 314 21.86 -22.19 6.75
C GLU A 314 22.57 -21.94 8.09
N TYR A 315 23.76 -22.52 8.29
CA TYR A 315 24.50 -22.38 9.55
C TYR A 315 25.05 -20.97 9.78
N ALA A 316 25.48 -20.27 8.72
CA ALA A 316 25.99 -18.91 8.84
C ALA A 316 24.87 -17.89 9.07
N LEU A 317 23.65 -18.14 8.59
CA LEU A 317 22.47 -17.36 8.98
C LEU A 317 22.13 -17.57 10.46
N ASP A 318 22.06 -18.82 10.90
CA ASP A 318 21.72 -19.16 12.29
C ASP A 318 22.75 -18.62 13.30
N ALA A 319 24.04 -18.63 12.93
CA ALA A 319 25.12 -18.07 13.73
C ALA A 319 25.34 -16.55 13.50
N GLU A 320 24.45 -15.89 12.74
CA GLU A 320 24.47 -14.47 12.40
C GLU A 320 25.76 -13.98 11.71
N TYR A 321 26.49 -14.88 11.03
CA TYR A 321 27.58 -14.51 10.10
C TYR A 321 27.01 -13.87 8.83
N ILE A 322 25.78 -14.26 8.48
CA ILE A 322 24.97 -13.67 7.44
C ILE A 322 23.79 -12.97 8.11
N GLN A 323 23.52 -11.72 7.75
CA GLN A 323 22.37 -10.96 8.26
C GLN A 323 21.47 -10.53 7.11
N ARG A 324 20.17 -10.77 7.21
CA ARG A 324 19.21 -10.33 6.20
C ARG A 324 19.01 -8.81 6.27
N LEU A 325 18.98 -8.19 5.09
CA LEU A 325 18.62 -6.79 4.92
C LEU A 325 17.10 -6.67 4.78
N VAL A 326 16.56 -5.54 5.23
CA VAL A 326 15.20 -5.14 4.87
C VAL A 326 15.25 -4.51 3.49
N THR A 327 14.52 -5.09 2.55
CA THR A 327 14.48 -4.68 1.15
C THR A 327 13.09 -4.25 0.70
N GLY A 328 13.00 -3.60 -0.46
CA GLY A 328 11.73 -3.27 -1.09
C GLY A 328 11.92 -2.59 -2.43
N GLY A 329 10.85 -2.52 -3.23
CA GLY A 329 10.88 -1.95 -4.58
C GLY A 329 11.70 -2.81 -5.54
N ASP A 330 12.60 -2.18 -6.29
CA ASP A 330 13.48 -2.84 -7.28
C ASP A 330 14.57 -3.75 -6.67
N CYS A 331 14.87 -3.62 -5.37
CA CYS A 331 15.73 -4.57 -4.65
C CYS A 331 14.86 -5.66 -4.01
N ARG A 332 14.97 -6.89 -4.53
CA ARG A 332 14.15 -8.04 -4.12
C ARG A 332 14.69 -8.78 -2.91
N GLY A 333 16.01 -8.79 -2.73
CA GLY A 333 16.64 -9.46 -1.59
C GLY A 333 18.01 -8.89 -1.29
N GLY A 334 18.48 -9.07 -0.06
CA GLY A 334 19.80 -8.61 0.33
C GLY A 334 20.29 -9.24 1.62
N VAL A 335 21.61 -9.49 1.69
CA VAL A 335 22.29 -9.92 2.91
C VAL A 335 23.59 -9.17 3.12
N ARG A 336 23.97 -9.03 4.40
CA ARG A 336 25.30 -8.63 4.86
C ARG A 336 26.08 -9.87 5.27
N LEU A 337 27.34 -9.92 4.86
CA LEU A 337 28.34 -10.87 5.33
C LEU A 337 29.23 -10.16 6.33
N ASP A 338 29.25 -10.63 7.57
CA ASP A 338 30.11 -10.07 8.62
C ASP A 338 31.50 -10.71 8.55
N LEU A 339 32.46 -9.99 7.98
CA LEU A 339 33.82 -10.48 7.77
C LEU A 339 34.70 -10.29 9.01
N SER A 340 34.20 -9.66 10.07
CA SER A 340 34.89 -9.56 11.36
C SER A 340 34.80 -10.86 12.17
N LYS A 341 33.84 -11.74 11.84
CA LYS A 341 33.68 -13.04 12.49
C LYS A 341 34.68 -14.09 11.95
N PRO A 342 35.06 -15.09 12.76
CA PRO A 342 36.05 -16.09 12.36
C PRO A 342 35.45 -17.15 11.42
N TRP A 343 35.31 -16.81 10.14
CA TRP A 343 34.77 -17.70 9.10
C TRP A 343 35.54 -19.02 8.96
N GLN A 344 36.85 -19.00 9.20
CA GLN A 344 37.68 -20.20 9.18
C GLN A 344 37.27 -21.18 10.29
N ASP A 345 37.04 -20.69 11.50
CA ASP A 345 36.63 -21.52 12.64
C ASP A 345 35.24 -22.11 12.40
N LEU A 346 34.32 -21.35 11.82
CA LEU A 346 33.00 -21.85 11.43
C LEU A 346 33.12 -23.04 10.47
N VAL A 347 33.89 -22.89 9.40
CA VAL A 347 34.08 -23.96 8.40
C VAL A 347 34.80 -25.16 9.00
N GLN A 348 35.82 -24.95 9.82
CA GLN A 348 36.55 -26.02 10.50
C GLN A 348 35.63 -26.82 11.43
N ASN A 349 34.84 -26.14 12.27
CA ASN A 349 33.88 -26.80 13.15
C ASN A 349 32.86 -27.65 12.38
N LEU A 350 32.38 -27.15 11.23
CA LEU A 350 31.44 -27.90 10.39
C LEU A 350 32.07 -29.12 9.72
N LEU A 351 33.36 -29.07 9.38
CA LEU A 351 34.12 -30.21 8.89
C LEU A 351 34.36 -31.25 9.99
N GLU A 352 34.75 -30.80 11.20
CA GLU A 352 34.97 -31.68 12.36
C GLU A 352 33.70 -32.40 12.81
N GLN A 353 32.53 -31.77 12.61
CA GLN A 353 31.21 -32.35 12.89
C GLN A 353 30.68 -33.25 11.75
N GLU A 354 31.47 -33.47 10.69
CA GLU A 354 31.08 -34.21 9.47
C GLU A 354 29.83 -33.66 8.76
N VAL A 355 29.48 -32.40 9.04
CA VAL A 355 28.36 -31.68 8.39
C VAL A 355 28.77 -31.24 6.98
N LEU A 356 30.02 -30.77 6.83
CA LEU A 356 30.65 -30.55 5.53
C LEU A 356 31.52 -31.76 5.16
N LYS A 357 31.58 -32.08 3.86
CA LYS A 357 32.40 -33.17 3.32
C LYS A 357 33.42 -32.63 2.34
N ILE A 358 34.66 -33.14 2.43
CA ILE A 358 35.78 -32.82 1.53
C ILE A 358 35.58 -33.50 0.18
#